data_AF-A0A938S5M5-F1
#
_entry.id   AF-A0A938S5M5-F1
#
_cell.length_a   1.000
_cell.length_b   1.000
_cell.length_c   1.000
_cell.angle_alpha   90.00
_cell.angle_beta   90.00
_cell.angle_gamma   90.00
#
_symmetry.space_group_name_H-M   'P 1'
#
loop_
_entity.id
_entity.type
_entity.pdbx_description
1 polymer ?
#
loop_
_entity_poly.entity_id
_entity_poly.type
_entity_poly.pdbx_seq_one_letter_code
_entity_poly.pdbx_strand_id
1 'polypeptide(L)'
;MGRQRGSTSIEPLVVIAIIALLMAVLMPALQRVKRQARGVACLNRHDGFVNGLFLDFSTQNIGLKELWTFKWHRQFDTRGPWTTAGGCQPNDWPAWMRRFKDY
;
A
#
# COMPACT_ATOMS: atom_id res chain seq x y z
N MET A 1 7.66 10.06 55.36
CA MET A 1 6.25 10.47 55.20
C MET A 1 6.10 11.18 53.87
N GLY A 2 5.62 10.48 52.83
CA GLY A 2 5.40 11.04 51.51
C GLY A 2 4.09 11.82 51.47
N ARG A 3 4.17 13.13 51.21
CA ARG A 3 3.03 14.04 51.14
C ARG A 3 2.19 13.69 49.91
N GLN A 4 1.06 13.03 50.10
CA GLN A 4 0.06 12.85 49.03
C GLN A 4 -0.52 14.22 48.68
N ARG A 5 -0.13 14.75 47.52
CA ARG A 5 -0.77 15.94 46.94
C ARG A 5 -2.12 15.47 46.38
N GLY A 6 -3.22 15.97 46.93
CA GLY A 6 -4.54 15.78 46.32
C GLY A 6 -4.56 16.49 44.98
N SER A 7 -4.57 15.75 43.88
CA SER A 7 -4.77 16.32 42.55
C SER A 7 -6.18 16.90 42.50
N THR A 8 -6.31 18.14 42.04
CA THR A 8 -7.62 18.73 41.79
C THR A 8 -8.27 17.99 40.62
N SER A 9 -9.58 17.67 40.70
CA SER A 9 -10.26 16.87 39.67
C SER A 9 -10.19 17.49 38.26
N ILE A 10 -9.87 18.77 38.13
CA ILE A 10 -9.73 19.49 36.86
C ILE A 10 -8.51 19.05 36.06
N GLU A 11 -7.38 18.74 36.71
CA GLU A 11 -6.12 18.38 36.05
C GLU A 11 -6.24 17.16 35.12
N PRO A 12 -6.81 16.01 35.55
CA PRO A 12 -6.97 14.87 34.65
C PRO A 12 -7.97 15.11 33.50
N LEU A 13 -8.99 15.96 33.71
CA LEU A 13 -9.99 16.28 32.67
C LEU A 13 -9.38 17.07 31.51
N VAL A 14 -8.52 18.05 31.81
CA VAL A 14 -7.83 18.84 30.78
C VAL A 14 -6.92 17.94 29.94
N VAL A 15 -6.21 17.00 30.58
CA VAL A 15 -5.31 16.06 29.88
C VAL A 15 -6.08 15.16 28.91
N ILE A 16 -7.21 14.58 29.35
CA ILE A 16 -8.02 13.71 28.49
C ILE A 16 -8.62 14.50 27.32
N ALA A 17 -9.08 15.73 27.55
CA ALA A 17 -9.60 16.60 26.49
C ALA A 17 -8.54 16.90 25.41
N ILE A 18 -7.29 17.18 25.81
CA ILE A 18 -6.19 17.41 24.87
C ILE A 18 -5.85 16.13 24.10
N ILE A 19 -5.74 14.97 24.78
CA ILE A 19 -5.46 13.68 24.12
C ILE A 19 -6.55 13.32 23.11
N ALA A 20 -7.83 13.51 23.47
CA ALA A 20 -8.96 13.22 22.58
C ALA A 20 -8.93 14.09 21.32
N LEU A 21 -8.65 15.39 21.46
CA LEU A 21 -8.52 16.32 20.34
C LEU A 21 -7.36 15.93 19.41
N LEU A 22 -6.18 15.61 19.99
CA LEU A 22 -5.02 15.16 19.22
C LEU A 22 -5.32 13.87 18.45
N MET A 23 -5.96 12.90 19.09
CA MET A 23 -6.33 11.63 18.48
C MET A 23 -7.40 11.80 17.38
N ALA A 24 -8.34 12.73 17.54
CA ALA A 24 -9.36 13.03 16.52
C ALA A 24 -8.74 13.52 15.20
N VAL A 25 -7.67 14.32 15.28
CA VAL A 25 -6.95 14.81 14.09
C VAL A 25 -5.95 13.77 13.54
N LEU A 26 -5.35 12.94 14.42
CA LEU A 26 -4.35 11.95 14.03
C LEU A 26 -4.93 10.67 13.40
N MET A 27 -6.07 10.19 13.89
CA MET A 27 -6.72 8.95 13.40
C MET A 27 -6.97 8.92 11.88
N PRO A 28 -7.51 9.96 11.21
CA PRO A 28 -7.77 9.89 9.78
C PRO A 28 -6.48 9.72 8.96
N ALA A 29 -5.37 10.31 9.40
CA ALA A 29 -4.07 10.13 8.75
C ALA A 29 -3.55 8.69 8.91
N LEU A 30 -3.63 8.12 10.11
CA LEU A 30 -3.21 6.75 10.37
C LEU A 30 -4.07 5.72 9.64
N GLN A 31 -5.38 5.94 9.54
CA GLN A 31 -6.29 5.06 8.78
C GLN A 31 -5.92 5.03 7.30
N ARG A 32 -5.58 6.19 6.70
CA ARG A 32 -5.11 6.27 5.29
C ARG A 32 -3.82 5.47 5.07
N VAL A 33 -2.82 5.65 5.93
CA VAL A 33 -1.55 4.92 5.84
C VAL A 33 -1.75 3.41 6.02
N LYS A 34 -2.55 3.00 7.02
CA LYS A 34 -2.86 1.57 7.23
C LYS A 34 -3.54 0.94 6.02
N ARG A 35 -4.46 1.65 5.37
CA ARG A 35 -5.14 1.16 4.16
C ARG A 35 -4.16 0.96 3.00
N GLN A 36 -3.27 1.92 2.77
CA GLN A 36 -2.22 1.81 1.75
C GLN A 36 -1.25 0.66 2.06
N ALA A 37 -0.82 0.55 3.32
CA ALA A 37 0.09 -0.49 3.78
C ALA A 37 -0.49 -1.91 3.64
N ARG A 38 -1.81 -2.10 3.87
CA ARG A 38 -2.47 -3.40 3.68
C ARG A 38 -2.36 -3.92 2.24
N GLY A 39 -2.56 -3.06 1.25
CA GLY A 39 -2.43 -3.45 -0.16
C GLY A 39 -1.01 -3.88 -0.51
N VAL A 40 -0.02 -3.10 -0.07
CA VAL A 40 1.41 -3.41 -0.27
C VAL A 40 1.81 -4.70 0.47
N ALA A 41 1.27 -4.93 1.67
CA ALA A 41 1.58 -6.14 2.46
C ALA A 41 1.09 -7.43 1.78
N CYS A 42 -0.11 -7.44 1.20
CA CYS A 42 -0.60 -8.60 0.45
C CYS A 42 0.28 -8.90 -0.77
N LEU A 43 0.64 -7.87 -1.54
CA LEU A 43 1.55 -8.00 -2.69
C LEU A 43 2.94 -8.52 -2.28
N ASN A 44 3.44 -8.09 -1.11
CA ASN A 44 4.73 -8.53 -0.60
C ASN A 44 4.73 -10.00 -0.15
N ARG A 45 3.59 -10.54 0.33
CA ARG A 45 3.52 -11.98 0.69
C ARG A 45 3.72 -12.92 -0.50
N HIS A 46 3.42 -12.44 -1.71
CA HIS A 46 3.58 -13.21 -2.94
C HIS A 46 4.82 -12.77 -3.74
N ASP A 47 5.75 -12.03 -3.13
CA ASP A 47 6.95 -11.48 -3.78
C ASP A 47 6.68 -10.70 -5.08
N GLY A 48 5.47 -10.12 -5.21
CA GLY A 48 5.05 -9.43 -6.43
C GLY A 48 4.67 -10.35 -7.59
N PHE A 49 4.33 -11.61 -7.31
CA PHE A 49 3.76 -12.54 -8.28
C PHE A 49 2.26 -12.77 -8.06
N VAL A 50 1.56 -13.07 -9.14
CA VAL A 50 0.15 -13.45 -9.16
C VAL A 50 0.04 -14.76 -9.96
N ASN A 51 -0.65 -15.75 -9.41
CA ASN A 51 -0.87 -17.00 -10.13
C ASN A 51 -1.99 -16.80 -11.16
N GLY A 52 -1.66 -17.00 -12.44
CA GLY A 52 -2.62 -16.96 -13.54
C GLY A 52 -2.90 -18.38 -14.04
N LEU A 53 -4.18 -18.67 -14.26
CA LEU A 53 -4.63 -19.82 -15.04
C LEU A 53 -5.01 -19.32 -16.43
N PHE A 54 -4.37 -19.87 -17.45
CA PHE A 54 -4.64 -19.53 -18.84
C PHE A 54 -5.67 -20.50 -19.46
N LEU A 55 -6.25 -20.09 -20.58
CA LEU A 55 -7.27 -20.87 -21.31
C LEU A 55 -6.70 -22.17 -21.92
N ASP A 56 -5.37 -22.27 -22.03
CA ASP A 56 -4.65 -23.49 -22.39
C ASP A 56 -4.45 -24.45 -21.20
N PHE A 57 -5.12 -24.19 -20.07
CA PHE A 57 -4.98 -24.90 -18.78
C PHE A 57 -3.57 -24.82 -18.16
N SER A 58 -2.68 -23.97 -18.67
CA SER A 58 -1.39 -23.74 -18.03
C SER A 58 -1.53 -22.85 -16.80
N THR A 59 -0.80 -23.19 -15.74
CA THR A 59 -0.68 -22.35 -14.54
C THR A 59 0.71 -21.75 -14.52
N GLN A 60 0.79 -20.42 -14.41
CA GLN A 60 2.07 -19.71 -14.39
C GLN A 60 2.06 -18.60 -13.34
N ASN A 61 3.24 -18.33 -12.78
CA ASN A 61 3.45 -17.21 -11.88
C ASN A 61 3.73 -15.97 -12.73
N ILE A 62 2.77 -15.04 -12.76
CA ILE A 62 2.85 -13.80 -13.52
C ILE A 62 3.44 -12.72 -12.62
N GLY A 63 4.47 -12.01 -13.08
CA GLY A 63 5.01 -10.86 -12.36
C GLY A 63 4.02 -9.70 -12.30
N LEU A 64 4.07 -8.89 -11.23
CA LEU A 64 3.15 -7.76 -11.06
C LEU A 64 3.21 -6.79 -12.26
N LYS A 65 4.40 -6.42 -12.71
CA LYS A 65 4.60 -5.52 -13.87
C LYS A 65 4.32 -6.23 -15.21
N GLU A 66 4.47 -7.55 -15.26
CA GLU A 66 4.14 -8.38 -16.44
C GLU A 66 2.64 -8.37 -16.75
N LEU A 67 1.78 -8.04 -15.78
CA LEU A 67 0.36 -7.86 -16.04
C LEU A 67 0.09 -6.82 -17.14
N TRP A 68 0.94 -5.79 -17.28
CA TRP A 68 0.78 -4.79 -18.34
C TRP A 68 1.23 -5.25 -19.72
N THR A 69 1.93 -6.37 -19.84
CA THR A 69 2.34 -6.94 -21.13
C THR A 69 1.29 -7.89 -21.71
N PHE A 70 0.35 -8.36 -20.89
CA PHE A 70 -0.72 -9.28 -21.34
C PHE A 70 -1.86 -8.56 -22.06
N LYS A 71 -2.41 -9.22 -23.09
CA LYS A 71 -3.58 -8.74 -23.83
C LYS A 71 -4.88 -9.14 -23.12
N TRP A 72 -5.36 -8.27 -22.23
CA TRP A 72 -6.59 -8.51 -21.44
C TRP A 72 -7.89 -8.44 -22.25
N HIS A 73 -7.92 -7.60 -23.29
CA HIS A 73 -9.06 -7.47 -24.20
C HIS A 73 -8.59 -7.18 -25.62
N ARG A 74 -9.50 -7.28 -26.60
CA ARG A 74 -9.16 -7.21 -28.04
C ARG A 74 -8.36 -5.96 -28.45
N GLN A 75 -8.62 -4.84 -27.79
CA GLN A 75 -8.02 -3.53 -28.05
C GLN A 75 -6.98 -3.12 -26.99
N PHE A 76 -6.59 -4.02 -26.09
CA PHE A 76 -5.59 -3.70 -25.07
C PHE A 76 -4.23 -3.53 -25.74
N ASP A 77 -3.59 -2.38 -25.50
CA ASP A 77 -2.26 -2.09 -26.02
C ASP A 77 -1.20 -2.70 -25.09
N THR A 78 -0.52 -3.73 -25.58
CA THR A 78 0.56 -4.40 -24.86
C THR A 78 1.89 -3.65 -24.90
N ARG A 79 1.97 -2.51 -25.62
CA ARG A 79 3.13 -1.61 -25.69
C ARG A 79 2.82 -0.25 -25.05
N GLY A 80 1.86 -0.21 -24.12
CA GLY A 80 1.45 1.00 -23.44
C GLY A 80 2.59 1.64 -22.61
N PRO A 81 2.38 2.87 -22.11
CA PRO A 81 3.40 3.68 -21.45
C PRO A 81 3.98 3.08 -20.16
N TRP A 82 3.35 2.03 -19.61
CA TRP A 82 3.76 1.32 -18.40
C TRP A 82 4.48 -0.01 -18.69
N THR A 83 5.03 -0.16 -19.90
CA THR A 83 5.80 -1.33 -20.32
C THR A 83 7.19 -0.92 -20.78
N THR A 84 8.17 -1.83 -20.74
CA THR A 84 9.50 -1.55 -21.31
C THR A 84 9.40 -1.26 -22.81
N ALA A 85 8.45 -1.90 -23.51
CA ALA A 85 8.17 -1.66 -24.92
C ALA A 85 7.61 -0.24 -25.21
N GLY A 86 6.96 0.39 -24.23
CA GLY A 86 6.47 1.77 -24.28
C GLY A 86 7.47 2.80 -23.74
N GLY A 87 8.69 2.40 -23.39
CA GLY A 87 9.75 3.30 -22.92
C GLY A 87 9.67 3.67 -21.43
N CYS A 88 8.90 2.94 -20.63
CA CYS A 88 8.80 3.16 -19.19
C CYS A 88 10.16 2.98 -18.51
N GLN A 89 10.61 3.96 -17.74
CA GLN A 89 11.84 3.82 -16.95
C GLN A 89 11.52 3.32 -15.52
N PRO A 90 12.48 2.67 -14.84
CA PRO A 90 12.31 2.22 -13.46
C PRO A 90 11.91 3.33 -12.47
N ASN A 91 12.28 4.58 -12.77
CA ASN A 91 11.98 5.74 -11.94
C ASN A 91 10.55 6.25 -12.06
N ASP A 92 9.86 5.96 -13.17
CA ASP A 92 8.47 6.38 -13.40
C ASP A 92 7.49 5.62 -12.50
N TRP A 93 7.89 4.41 -12.07
CA TRP A 93 7.11 3.62 -11.13
C TRP A 93 7.07 4.25 -9.73
N PRO A 94 5.94 4.13 -9.01
CA PRO A 94 5.87 4.47 -7.59
C PRO A 94 6.95 3.74 -6.78
N ALA A 95 7.50 4.38 -5.76
CA ALA A 95 8.65 3.86 -4.99
C ALA A 95 8.48 2.41 -4.49
N TRP A 96 7.26 2.00 -4.13
CA TRP A 96 6.96 0.65 -3.67
C TRP A 96 7.03 -0.42 -4.77
N MET A 97 6.86 -0.04 -6.03
CA MET A 97 6.83 -0.96 -7.19
C MET A 97 8.20 -1.06 -7.90
N ARG A 98 9.10 -0.10 -7.68
CA ARG A 98 10.43 -0.06 -8.33
C ARG A 98 11.28 -1.31 -8.10
N ARG A 99 11.10 -1.97 -6.95
CA ARG A 99 11.85 -3.19 -6.58
C ARG A 99 11.52 -4.42 -7.44
N PHE A 100 10.37 -4.44 -8.11
CA PHE A 100 9.92 -5.60 -8.88
C PHE A 100 10.54 -5.58 -10.28
N LYS A 101 10.77 -6.77 -10.83
CA LYS A 101 11.34 -6.98 -12.17
C LYS A 101 10.50 -6.26 -13.25
N ASP A 102 11.18 -5.53 -14.13
CA ASP A 102 10.59 -4.92 -15.32
C ASP A 102 10.45 -5.93 -16.46
N TYR A 103 9.41 -5.74 -17.29
CA TYR A 103 9.02 -6.61 -18.40
C TYR A 103 8.79 -5.81 -19.68
#